data_AF-A0A0E0K937-F1
#
_entry.id   AF-A0A0E0K937-F1
#
_cell.length_a   1.000
_cell.length_b   1.000
_cell.length_c   1.000
_cell.angle_alpha   90.00
_cell.angle_beta   90.00
_cell.angle_gamma   90.00
#
_symmetry.space_group_name_H-M   'P 1'
#
loop_
_entity.id
_entity.type
_entity.pdbx_description
1 polymer ?
#
loop_
_entity_poly.entity_id
_entity_poly.type
_entity_poly.pdbx_seq_one_letter_code
_entity_poly.pdbx_strand_id
1 'polypeptide(L)' 'MAGKGGKGLLAAKTTAAKSADKDKDKKKAPVSRSSRAGLQLAIRGDEELDTLIKGTIASGGVIPHIHKSLINKTSKE' A
#
# COMPACT_ATOMS: atom_id res chain seq x y z
N MET A 1 23.75 -49.85 34.89
CA MET A 1 24.69 -48.86 34.32
C MET A 1 24.21 -48.47 32.94
N ALA A 2 23.82 -47.20 32.77
CA ALA A 2 23.21 -46.68 31.54
C ALA A 2 24.28 -46.31 30.50
N GLY A 3 24.34 -47.05 29.40
CA GLY A 3 25.17 -46.71 28.25
C GLY A 3 24.42 -45.74 27.32
N LYS A 4 24.69 -44.44 27.43
CA LYS A 4 24.31 -43.43 26.42
C LYS A 4 25.38 -43.46 25.32
N GLY A 5 25.01 -43.94 24.13
CA GLY A 5 25.87 -43.94 22.95
C GLY A 5 25.08 -43.59 21.70
N GLY A 6 25.60 -42.65 20.91
CA GLY A 6 25.09 -42.38 19.55
C GLY A 6 24.61 -40.95 19.32
N LYS A 7 25.52 -39.96 19.37
CA LYS A 7 25.31 -38.72 18.62
C LYS A 7 25.59 -38.99 17.14
N GLY A 8 24.53 -39.28 16.39
CA GLY A 8 24.55 -39.34 14.94
C GLY A 8 24.57 -37.92 14.36
N LEU A 9 25.75 -37.50 13.93
CA LEU A 9 25.99 -36.33 13.11
C LEU A 9 25.60 -36.67 11.66
N LEU A 10 24.55 -36.04 11.12
CA LEU A 10 24.30 -36.06 9.67
C LEU A 10 24.11 -34.62 9.20
N ALA A 11 25.18 -34.15 8.57
CA ALA A 11 25.23 -32.91 7.81
C ALA A 11 24.39 -33.04 6.54
N ALA A 12 23.53 -32.06 6.29
CA ALA A 12 23.13 -31.67 4.94
C ALA A 12 22.50 -30.27 4.99
N LYS A 13 23.34 -29.27 4.77
CA LYS A 13 22.96 -27.91 4.38
C LYS A 13 22.34 -28.00 2.98
N THR A 14 21.04 -28.25 2.88
CA THR A 14 20.29 -27.93 1.66
C THR A 14 19.77 -26.51 1.80
N THR A 15 20.38 -25.62 1.03
CA THR A 15 19.87 -24.30 0.68
C THR A 15 18.50 -24.45 0.02
N ALA A 16 17.46 -24.37 0.82
CA ALA A 16 16.12 -24.02 0.36
C ALA A 16 15.57 -23.09 1.43
N ALA A 17 16.03 -21.83 1.40
CA ALA A 17 15.29 -20.75 2.02
C ALA A 17 13.95 -20.72 1.31
N LYS A 18 13.00 -21.43 1.90
CA LYS A 18 11.58 -21.41 1.61
C LYS A 18 11.17 -19.95 1.64
N SER A 19 11.11 -19.31 0.47
CA SER A 19 10.28 -18.13 0.27
C SER A 19 8.84 -18.61 0.42
N ALA A 20 8.44 -18.85 1.67
CA ALA A 20 7.05 -18.88 2.03
C ALA A 20 6.57 -17.44 1.89
N ASP A 21 6.24 -17.10 0.65
CA ASP A 21 5.01 -16.43 0.26
C ASP A 21 4.09 -16.31 1.48
N LYS A 22 4.22 -15.20 2.20
CA LYS A 22 3.40 -14.87 3.37
C LYS A 22 2.21 -14.04 2.90
N ASP A 23 1.69 -14.39 1.73
CA ASP A 23 0.56 -13.76 1.05
C ASP A 23 -0.63 -14.73 1.05
N LYS A 24 -1.14 -15.03 2.24
CA LYS A 24 -2.51 -15.51 2.41
C LYS A 24 -2.95 -15.12 3.82
N ASP A 25 -4.06 -14.40 3.90
CA ASP A 25 -4.77 -14.00 5.11
C ASP A 25 -4.35 -12.72 5.84
N LYS A 26 -3.84 -11.71 5.12
CA LYS A 26 -4.19 -10.33 5.50
C LYS A 26 -5.58 -10.04 4.95
N LYS A 27 -6.63 -10.40 5.71
CA LYS A 27 -7.96 -9.78 5.55
C LYS A 27 -7.70 -8.28 5.41
N LYS A 28 -7.96 -7.75 4.21
CA LYS A 28 -7.72 -6.35 3.86
C LYS A 28 -8.36 -5.52 4.96
N ALA A 29 -7.55 -4.92 5.83
CA ALA A 29 -8.04 -3.89 6.73
C ALA A 29 -8.72 -2.83 5.85
N PRO A 30 -9.79 -2.18 6.29
CA PRO A 30 -10.43 -1.13 5.52
C PRO A 30 -9.38 -0.05 5.25
N VAL A 31 -8.79 -0.08 4.06
CA VAL A 31 -7.81 0.91 3.64
C VAL A 31 -8.60 2.21 3.56
N SER A 32 -8.22 3.19 4.38
CA SER A 32 -8.88 4.49 4.39
C SER A 32 -8.77 5.15 3.00
N ARG A 33 -9.73 6.01 2.63
CA ARG A 33 -9.57 6.82 1.40
C ARG A 33 -8.28 7.66 1.45
N SER A 34 -7.86 8.11 2.64
CA SER A 34 -6.62 8.85 2.85
C SER A 34 -5.37 8.05 2.49
N SER A 35 -5.31 6.77 2.81
CA SER A 35 -4.14 5.92 2.48
C SER A 35 -4.08 5.53 0.99
N ARG A 36 -5.22 5.53 0.27
CA ARG A 36 -5.23 5.32 -1.18
C ARG A 36 -4.93 6.59 -1.99
N ALA A 37 -5.29 7.76 -1.46
CA ALA A 37 -5.12 9.04 -2.15
C ALA A 37 -3.71 9.65 -2.05
N GLY A 38 -2.80 9.05 -1.26
CA GLY A 38 -1.47 9.63 -1.00
C GLY A 38 -0.66 9.96 -2.25
N LEU A 39 -0.64 9.06 -3.24
CA LEU A 39 0.06 9.31 -4.52
C LEU A 39 -0.65 10.34 -5.39
N GLN A 40 -1.99 10.32 -5.43
CA GLN A 40 -2.77 11.27 -6.22
C GLN A 40 -2.55 12.71 -5.71
N LEU A 41 -2.57 12.91 -4.39
CA LEU A 41 -2.39 14.23 -3.79
C LEU A 41 -0.95 14.75 -4.00
N ALA A 42 0.05 13.87 -3.88
CA ALA A 42 1.44 14.25 -4.12
C ALA A 42 1.69 14.62 -5.59
N ILE A 43 1.14 13.85 -6.53
CA ILE A 43 1.34 14.08 -7.97
C ILE A 43 0.55 15.29 -8.46
N ARG A 44 -0.73 15.42 -8.08
CA ARG A 44 -1.60 16.52 -8.54
C ARG A 44 -1.40 17.82 -7.75
N GLY A 45 -0.65 17.78 -6.65
CA GLY A 45 -0.25 18.96 -5.88
C GLY A 45 1.07 19.56 -6.32
N ASP A 46 1.77 18.94 -7.27
CA ASP A 46 3.07 19.36 -7.80
C ASP A 46 2.96 19.64 -9.31
N GLU A 47 3.42 20.82 -9.74
CA GLU A 47 3.21 21.30 -11.12
C GLU A 47 4.00 20.49 -12.15
N GLU A 48 5.22 20.08 -11.81
CA GLU A 48 6.08 19.30 -12.71
C GLU A 48 5.55 17.88 -12.86
N LEU A 49 5.18 17.25 -11.74
CA LEU A 49 4.62 15.89 -11.72
C LEU A 49 3.22 15.83 -12.35
N ASP A 50 2.37 16.83 -12.16
CA ASP A 50 1.04 16.90 -12.78
C ASP A 50 1.14 16.93 -14.31
N THR A 51 2.10 17.71 -14.82
CA THR A 51 2.39 17.82 -16.25
C THR A 51 2.99 16.55 -16.82
N LEU A 52 3.92 15.93 -16.08
CA LEU A 52 4.64 14.73 -16.51
C LEU A 52 3.74 13.48 -16.47
N ILE A 53 2.88 13.35 -15.46
CA ILE A 53 2.05 12.16 -15.24
C ILE A 53 0.59 12.47 -15.63
N LYS A 54 0.23 12.24 -16.90
CA LYS A 54 -1.14 12.45 -17.40
C LYS A 54 -2.06 11.21 -17.30
N GLY A 55 -1.52 10.07 -16.86
CA GLY A 55 -2.27 8.82 -16.73
C GLY A 55 -3.21 8.76 -15.51
N THR A 56 -4.12 7.79 -15.50
CA THR A 56 -5.03 7.53 -14.37
C THR A 56 -4.32 6.76 -13.25
N ILE A 57 -4.44 7.24 -12.02
CA ILE A 57 -3.95 6.53 -10.83
C ILE A 57 -5.07 5.67 -10.27
N ALA A 58 -4.90 4.36 -10.34
CA ALA A 58 -5.88 3.42 -9.83
C ALA A 58 -6.14 3.67 -8.33
N SER A 59 -7.42 3.83 -7.97
CA SER A 59 -7.87 4.07 -6.59
C SER A 59 -7.41 5.38 -5.92
N GLY A 60 -6.77 6.29 -6.65
CA GLY A 60 -6.21 7.55 -6.14
C GLY A 60 -7.23 8.65 -5.80
N GLY A 61 -8.44 8.59 -6.36
CA GLY A 61 -9.43 9.65 -6.18
C GLY A 61 -9.08 10.94 -6.94
N VAL A 62 -9.53 12.09 -6.44
CA VAL A 62 -9.33 13.42 -7.06
C VAL A 62 -9.00 14.46 -5.99
N ILE A 63 -8.37 15.57 -6.40
CA ILE A 63 -8.25 16.75 -5.54
C ILE A 63 -9.66 17.37 -5.40
N PRO A 64 -10.15 17.59 -4.17
CA PRO A 64 -11.44 18.24 -3.96
C PRO A 64 -11.44 19.66 -4.55
N HIS A 65 -12.33 19.92 -5.52
CA HIS A 65 -12.55 21.24 -6.10
C HIS A 65 -14.03 21.44 -6.44
N ILE A 66 -14.57 22.60 -6.05
CA ILE A 66 -15.96 23.00 -6.36
C ILE A 66 -15.87 24.31 -7.15
N HIS A 67 -16.43 24.32 -8.36
CA HIS A 67 -16.49 25.54 -9.17
C HIS A 67 -17.27 26.63 -8.43
N LYS A 68 -16.75 27.87 -8.47
CA LYS A 68 -17.34 29.03 -7.76
C LYS A 68 -18.80 29.28 -8.13
N SER A 69 -19.20 28.97 -9.36
CA SER A 69 -20.60 29.09 -9.83
C SER A 69 -21.56 28.14 -9.13
N LEU A 70 -21.07 27.00 -8.63
CA LEU A 70 -21.83 25.96 -7.96
C LEU A 70 -21.85 26.12 -6.44
N ILE A 71 -21.03 27.03 -5.90
CA ILE A 71 -21.12 27.43 -4.50
C ILE A 71 -22.38 28.27 -4.38
N ASN A 72 -23.45 27.69 -3.82
CA ASN A 72 -24.66 28.42 -3.49
C ASN A 72 -24.27 29.68 -2.71
N LYS A 73 -24.60 30.86 -3.24
CA LYS A 73 -24.59 32.08 -2.44
C LYS A 73 -25.68 31.88 -1.41
N THR A 74 -25.32 31.44 -0.21
CA THR A 74 -26.24 31.56 0.93
C THR A 74 -26.60 33.03 0.99
N SER A 75 -27.85 33.37 0.65
CA SER A 75 -28.44 34.66 1.00
C SER A 75 -28.19 34.83 2.48
N LYS A 76 -27.33 35.78 2.80
CA LYS A 76 -27.05 36.19 4.16
C LYS A 76 -28.33 36.86 4.66
N GLU A 77 -29.15 36.12 5.40
CA GLU A 77 -30.07 36.72 6.38
C GLU A 77 -29.27 37.32 7.54
#